data_AF-A0A430JFD7-F1
#
_entry.id   AF-A0A430JFD7-F1
#
_cell.length_a   1.000
_cell.length_b   1.000
_cell.length_c   1.000
_cell.angle_alpha   90.00
_cell.angle_beta   90.00
_cell.angle_gamma   90.00
#
_symmetry.space_group_name_H-M   'P 1'
#
loop_
_entity.id
_entity.type
_entity.pdbx_description
1 polymer ?
#
loop_
_entity_poly.entity_id
_entity_poly.type
_entity_poly.pdbx_seq_one_letter_code
_entity_poly.pdbx_strand_id
1 'polypeptide(L)'
;MTDKDLETQVPDNQAPSEEDIEREKAQLIFTWFQHTNEVVKEQFPEYEVEGQIGNNPNYGPMFAFTLKKDEKSTAVGFFLNELMRNFQTNPNAGLWMSSFFVDLLRSEQSHVLPNPPQSEDEAKELLDKHIVPYCANAVREEFPDQKIYVDLELHEEHGPVLECGFISVVDGNNTCALPLQYLMTLYLLNRDPAEPMIQAMYRLYEENNLGASEA
;
A
#
# COMPACT_ATOMS: atom_id res chain seq x y z
N MET A 1 57.17 -28.23 -30.97
CA MET A 1 55.95 -27.62 -31.53
C MET A 1 54.85 -27.90 -30.54
N THR A 2 54.45 -26.84 -29.85
CA THR A 2 53.35 -26.78 -28.89
C THR A 2 52.06 -26.56 -29.64
N ASP A 3 51.09 -27.45 -29.48
CA ASP A 3 49.69 -27.08 -29.65
C ASP A 3 48.97 -27.40 -28.34
N LYS A 4 48.50 -26.30 -27.74
CA LYS A 4 47.71 -26.22 -26.52
C LYS A 4 46.27 -26.13 -27.02
N ASP A 5 45.53 -27.23 -26.99
CA ASP A 5 44.10 -27.18 -27.25
C ASP A 5 43.41 -26.56 -26.04
N LEU A 6 43.01 -25.29 -26.18
CA LEU A 6 42.05 -24.64 -25.30
C LEU A 6 40.67 -25.27 -25.56
N GLU A 7 40.25 -26.18 -24.70
CA GLU A 7 38.83 -26.52 -24.56
C GLU A 7 38.09 -25.28 -24.05
N THR A 8 37.37 -24.64 -24.97
CA THR A 8 36.44 -23.56 -24.65
C THR A 8 35.17 -24.21 -24.12
N GLN A 9 34.99 -24.25 -22.80
CA GLN A 9 33.71 -24.63 -22.19
C GLN A 9 32.66 -23.58 -22.57
N VAL A 10 31.72 -23.98 -23.39
CA VAL A 10 30.51 -23.21 -23.69
C VAL A 10 29.63 -23.27 -22.43
N PRO A 11 29.16 -22.15 -21.85
CA PRO A 11 28.27 -22.20 -20.70
C PRO A 11 26.95 -22.84 -21.12
N ASP A 12 26.53 -23.84 -20.36
CA ASP A 12 25.24 -24.51 -20.50
C ASP A 12 24.12 -23.50 -20.18
N ASN A 13 23.47 -22.99 -21.22
CA ASN A 13 22.42 -21.98 -21.11
C ASN A 13 21.06 -22.69 -21.00
N GLN A 14 20.87 -23.46 -19.93
CA GLN A 14 19.58 -24.08 -19.61
C GLN A 14 18.67 -23.02 -18.98
N ALA A 15 17.43 -22.95 -19.47
CA ALA A 15 16.41 -22.09 -18.86
C ALA A 15 16.21 -22.53 -17.39
N PRO A 16 16.12 -21.58 -16.45
CA PRO A 16 15.97 -21.90 -15.02
C PRO A 16 14.70 -22.74 -14.78
N SER A 17 14.79 -23.69 -13.86
CA SER A 17 13.64 -24.52 -13.49
C SER A 17 12.59 -23.73 -12.71
N GLU A 18 11.36 -24.23 -12.63
CA GLU A 18 10.30 -23.61 -11.80
C GLU A 18 10.71 -23.51 -10.33
N GLU A 19 11.42 -24.52 -9.81
CA GLU A 19 11.95 -24.52 -8.44
C GLU A 19 13.02 -23.43 -8.23
N ASP A 20 13.88 -23.20 -9.22
CA ASP A 20 14.87 -22.12 -9.17
C ASP A 20 14.20 -20.75 -9.16
N ILE A 21 13.17 -20.57 -9.99
CA ILE A 21 12.39 -19.32 -10.06
C ILE A 21 11.69 -19.03 -8.73
N GLU A 22 11.05 -20.02 -8.11
CA GLU A 22 10.37 -19.82 -6.82
C GLU A 22 11.37 -19.56 -5.69
N ARG A 23 12.54 -20.19 -5.71
CA ARG A 23 13.62 -19.93 -4.76
C ARG A 23 14.17 -18.52 -4.91
N GLU A 24 14.39 -18.06 -6.12
CA GLU A 24 14.85 -16.69 -6.41
C GLU A 24 13.83 -15.65 -5.95
N LYS A 25 12.54 -15.88 -6.21
CA LYS A 25 11.45 -15.01 -5.71
C LYS A 25 11.43 -14.95 -4.19
N ALA A 26 11.50 -16.11 -3.51
CA ALA A 26 11.52 -16.17 -2.06
C ALA A 26 12.74 -15.43 -1.48
N GLN A 27 13.91 -15.60 -2.09
CA GLN A 27 15.13 -14.91 -1.70
C GLN A 27 15.00 -13.40 -1.90
N LEU A 28 14.39 -12.95 -3.00
CA LEU A 28 14.13 -11.53 -3.25
C LEU A 28 13.21 -10.94 -2.18
N ILE A 29 12.09 -11.61 -1.88
CA ILE A 29 11.14 -11.18 -0.84
C ILE A 29 11.86 -11.07 0.50
N PHE A 30 12.64 -12.08 0.88
CA PHE A 30 13.37 -12.08 2.15
C PHE A 30 14.42 -10.97 2.22
N THR A 31 15.14 -10.72 1.12
CA THR A 31 16.13 -9.64 1.03
C THR A 31 15.49 -8.28 1.24
N TRP A 32 14.36 -8.02 0.56
CA TRP A 32 13.59 -6.79 0.76
C TRP A 32 13.05 -6.66 2.18
N PHE A 33 12.57 -7.76 2.77
CA PHE A 33 12.10 -7.76 4.15
C PHE A 33 13.21 -7.39 5.13
N GLN A 34 14.40 -8.00 5.01
CA GLN A 34 15.54 -7.69 5.88
C GLN A 34 15.97 -6.23 5.75
N HIS A 35 16.14 -5.74 4.52
CA HIS A 35 16.51 -4.36 4.27
C HIS A 35 15.49 -3.38 4.87
N THR A 36 14.20 -3.62 4.63
CA THR A 36 13.13 -2.75 5.14
C THR A 36 13.10 -2.78 6.68
N ASN A 37 13.27 -3.95 7.29
CA ASN A 37 13.31 -4.10 8.75
C ASN A 37 14.48 -3.34 9.38
N GLU A 38 15.66 -3.35 8.75
CA GLU A 38 16.82 -2.56 9.18
C GLU A 38 16.52 -1.06 9.12
N VAL A 39 15.91 -0.59 8.03
CA VAL A 39 15.52 0.82 7.89
C VAL A 39 14.51 1.22 8.96
N VAL A 40 13.50 0.40 9.27
CA VAL A 40 12.56 0.69 10.37
C VAL A 40 13.32 0.82 11.70
N LYS A 41 14.26 -0.09 12.00
CA LYS A 41 15.08 -0.02 13.21
C LYS A 41 15.93 1.24 13.30
N GLU A 42 16.52 1.67 12.19
CA GLU A 42 17.30 2.90 12.12
C GLU A 42 16.45 4.15 12.36
N GLN A 43 15.21 4.16 11.84
CA GLN A 43 14.28 5.28 12.02
C GLN A 43 13.68 5.33 13.45
N PHE A 44 13.61 4.20 14.13
CA PHE A 44 13.01 4.07 15.47
C PHE A 44 13.97 3.40 16.47
N PRO A 45 15.15 3.99 16.76
CA PRO A 45 16.20 3.34 17.55
C PRO A 45 15.82 3.09 19.02
N GLU A 46 14.79 3.77 19.52
CA GLU A 46 14.26 3.60 20.89
C GLU A 46 13.12 2.57 21.00
N TYR A 47 12.76 1.90 19.91
CA TYR A 47 11.69 0.92 19.86
C TYR A 47 12.26 -0.48 19.58
N GLU A 48 11.66 -1.49 20.18
CA GLU A 48 11.82 -2.86 19.70
C GLU A 48 11.01 -3.01 18.41
N VAL A 49 11.67 -3.50 17.35
CA VAL A 49 11.05 -3.66 16.03
C VAL A 49 10.93 -5.14 15.71
N GLU A 50 9.69 -5.61 15.54
CA GLU A 50 9.35 -6.94 15.06
C GLU A 50 8.77 -6.86 13.64
N GLY A 51 9.33 -7.61 12.71
CA GLY A 51 8.83 -7.70 11.35
C GLY A 51 8.16 -9.05 11.08
N GLN A 52 7.16 -9.05 10.21
CA GLN A 52 6.54 -10.26 9.68
C GLN A 52 6.28 -10.15 8.18
N ILE A 53 6.29 -11.29 7.50
CA ILE A 53 5.93 -11.43 6.09
C ILE A 53 4.56 -12.12 6.03
N GLY A 54 3.62 -11.49 5.34
CA GLY A 54 2.33 -12.08 4.96
C GLY A 54 2.19 -12.17 3.45
N ASN A 55 1.17 -12.87 2.99
CA ASN A 55 0.82 -12.92 1.58
C ASN A 55 -0.69 -12.72 1.41
N ASN A 56 -1.08 -11.76 0.58
CA ASN A 56 -2.45 -11.52 0.18
C ASN A 56 -2.72 -12.20 -1.18
N PRO A 57 -3.83 -12.94 -1.37
CA PRO A 57 -4.13 -13.58 -2.65
C PRO A 57 -4.19 -12.63 -3.85
N ASN A 58 -4.63 -11.38 -3.64
CA ASN A 58 -4.82 -10.38 -4.70
C ASN A 58 -3.62 -9.44 -4.86
N TYR A 59 -2.86 -9.20 -3.78
CA TYR A 59 -1.79 -8.18 -3.76
C TYR A 59 -0.39 -8.75 -3.55
N GLY A 60 -0.27 -10.07 -3.35
CA GLY A 60 1.01 -10.75 -3.17
C GLY A 60 1.65 -10.50 -1.79
N PRO A 61 2.99 -10.57 -1.70
CA PRO A 61 3.70 -10.42 -0.45
C PRO A 61 3.50 -9.04 0.19
N MET A 62 3.30 -9.05 1.50
CA MET A 62 3.17 -7.85 2.32
C MET A 62 4.09 -7.97 3.53
N PHE A 63 4.62 -6.85 3.98
CA PHE A 63 5.40 -6.78 5.22
C PHE A 63 4.62 -6.01 6.26
N ALA A 64 4.71 -6.43 7.51
CA ALA A 64 4.25 -5.62 8.61
C ALA A 64 5.34 -5.49 9.66
N PHE A 65 5.44 -4.30 10.23
CA PHE A 65 6.42 -3.99 11.26
C PHE A 65 5.68 -3.48 12.49
N THR A 66 6.02 -4.04 13.64
CA THR A 66 5.47 -3.68 14.95
C THR A 66 6.56 -2.98 15.74
N LEU A 67 6.28 -1.76 16.17
CA LEU A 67 7.10 -0.99 17.10
C LEU A 67 6.56 -1.19 18.50
N LYS A 68 7.41 -1.65 19.42
CA LYS A 68 7.08 -1.83 20.83
C LYS A 68 7.96 -0.93 21.69
N LYS A 69 7.33 -0.21 22.61
CA LYS A 69 8.00 0.56 23.66
C LYS A 69 7.10 0.59 24.88
N ASP A 70 7.66 0.24 26.03
CA ASP A 70 6.91 0.04 27.28
C ASP A 70 5.76 -0.97 27.09
N GLU A 71 4.53 -0.61 27.44
CA GLU A 71 3.33 -1.46 27.22
C GLU A 71 2.61 -1.17 25.89
N LYS A 72 3.13 -0.26 25.07
CA LYS A 72 2.49 0.17 23.82
C LYS A 72 3.06 -0.60 22.62
N SER A 73 2.15 -1.04 21.76
CA SER A 73 2.47 -1.69 20.49
C SER A 73 1.78 -0.98 19.33
N THR A 74 2.52 -0.66 18.28
CA THR A 74 2.01 -0.03 17.05
C THR A 74 2.51 -0.80 15.84
N ALA A 75 1.60 -1.37 15.06
CA ALA A 75 1.90 -2.15 13.88
C ALA A 75 1.37 -1.46 12.62
N VAL A 76 2.17 -1.45 11.56
CA VAL A 76 1.78 -0.96 10.23
C VAL A 76 2.24 -1.96 9.18
N GLY A 77 1.39 -2.17 8.17
CA GLY A 77 1.66 -3.03 7.03
C GLY A 77 1.89 -2.27 5.73
N PHE A 78 2.57 -2.93 4.80
CA PHE A 78 3.02 -2.39 3.52
C PHE A 78 2.97 -3.46 2.44
N PHE A 79 2.57 -3.08 1.22
CA PHE A 79 2.70 -3.96 0.07
C PHE A 79 4.15 -4.00 -0.42
N LEU A 80 4.67 -5.17 -0.79
CA LEU A 80 6.06 -5.28 -1.26
C LEU A 80 6.31 -4.44 -2.51
N ASN A 81 5.38 -4.43 -3.47
CA ASN A 81 5.51 -3.65 -4.70
C ASN A 81 5.56 -2.12 -4.44
N GLU A 82 4.80 -1.63 -3.46
CA GLU A 82 4.81 -0.24 -3.01
C GLU A 82 6.14 0.13 -2.37
N LEU A 83 6.65 -0.73 -1.47
CA LEU A 83 7.96 -0.57 -0.84
C LEU A 83 9.06 -0.51 -1.90
N MET A 84 9.13 -1.52 -2.77
CA MET A 84 10.16 -1.58 -3.82
C MET A 84 10.17 -0.32 -4.68
N ARG A 85 8.98 0.13 -5.11
CA ARG A 85 8.86 1.35 -5.91
C ARG A 85 9.36 2.56 -5.15
N ASN A 86 8.92 2.77 -3.91
CA ASN A 86 9.34 3.91 -3.10
C ASN A 86 10.85 3.89 -2.82
N PHE A 87 11.43 2.75 -2.45
CA PHE A 87 12.87 2.65 -2.23
C PHE A 87 13.71 2.90 -3.50
N GLN A 88 13.15 2.64 -4.69
CA GLN A 88 13.82 2.91 -5.96
C GLN A 88 13.69 4.36 -6.42
N THR A 89 12.59 5.06 -6.08
CA THR A 89 12.29 6.39 -6.64
C THR A 89 12.35 7.53 -5.63
N ASN A 90 12.25 7.24 -4.32
CA ASN A 90 12.22 8.23 -3.26
C ASN A 90 13.56 8.24 -2.50
N PRO A 91 14.34 9.34 -2.54
CA PRO A 91 15.61 9.43 -1.83
C PRO A 91 15.46 9.37 -0.30
N ASN A 92 14.24 9.58 0.22
CA ASN A 92 13.91 9.54 1.64
C ASN A 92 12.88 8.43 1.96
N ALA A 93 13.01 7.26 1.32
CA ALA A 93 12.08 6.14 1.52
C ALA A 93 11.93 5.72 3.00
N GLY A 94 13.00 5.78 3.79
CA GLY A 94 12.93 5.52 5.23
C GLY A 94 12.02 6.51 5.96
N LEU A 95 12.13 7.81 5.67
CA LEU A 95 11.26 8.84 6.27
C LEU A 95 9.80 8.67 5.83
N TRP A 96 9.58 8.36 4.55
CA TRP A 96 8.24 8.05 4.04
C TRP A 96 7.63 6.84 4.76
N MET A 97 8.39 5.76 4.96
CA MET A 97 7.89 4.60 5.67
C MET A 97 7.58 4.91 7.14
N SER A 98 8.40 5.73 7.79
CA SER A 98 8.20 6.15 9.17
C SER A 98 6.96 7.03 9.36
N SER A 99 6.54 7.79 8.35
CA SER A 99 5.39 8.69 8.48
C SER A 99 4.11 7.95 8.86
N PHE A 100 3.93 6.71 8.39
CA PHE A 100 2.76 5.88 8.71
C PHE A 100 2.66 5.50 10.19
N PHE A 101 3.77 5.55 10.93
CA PHE A 101 3.75 5.28 12.37
C PHE A 101 3.49 6.52 13.21
N VAL A 102 3.78 7.72 12.70
CA VAL A 102 3.87 8.95 13.51
C VAL A 102 2.58 9.24 14.25
N ASP A 103 1.44 9.24 13.56
CA ASP A 103 0.16 9.59 14.18
C ASP A 103 -0.36 8.47 15.09
N LEU A 104 -0.11 7.22 14.73
CA LEU A 104 -0.42 6.06 15.57
C LEU A 104 0.41 6.04 16.86
N LEU A 105 1.68 6.45 16.80
CA LEU A 105 2.57 6.55 17.95
C LEU A 105 2.18 7.71 18.88
N ARG A 106 1.58 8.78 18.36
CA ARG A 106 1.07 9.91 19.17
C ARG A 106 -0.21 9.58 19.93
N SER A 107 -1.02 8.65 19.44
CA SER A 107 -2.22 8.17 20.14
C SER A 107 -1.87 7.58 21.51
N GLU A 108 -2.76 7.68 22.51
CA GLU A 108 -2.54 7.02 23.81
C GLU A 108 -2.74 5.49 23.73
N GLN A 109 -3.44 5.02 22.71
CA GLN A 109 -3.78 3.60 22.53
C GLN A 109 -2.73 2.85 21.70
N SER A 110 -2.59 1.55 21.98
CA SER A 110 -1.90 0.59 21.10
C SER A 110 -2.70 0.39 19.81
N HIS A 111 -1.98 0.23 18.70
CA HIS A 111 -2.52 0.05 17.35
C HIS A 111 -1.94 -1.23 16.75
N VAL A 112 -2.47 -2.38 17.16
CA VAL A 112 -2.14 -3.67 16.54
C VAL A 112 -2.84 -3.81 15.20
N LEU A 113 -2.38 -4.70 14.32
CA LEU A 113 -3.10 -4.96 13.07
C LEU A 113 -4.53 -5.45 13.37
N PRO A 114 -5.57 -4.93 12.68
CA PRO A 114 -6.92 -5.39 12.87
C PRO A 114 -7.06 -6.87 12.48
N ASN A 115 -7.97 -7.57 13.16
CA ASN A 115 -8.29 -8.94 12.78
C ASN A 115 -8.99 -8.95 11.41
N PRO A 116 -8.60 -9.82 10.48
CA PRO A 116 -9.32 -9.97 9.23
C PRO A 116 -10.72 -10.50 9.49
N PRO A 117 -11.72 -10.13 8.66
CA PRO A 117 -13.05 -10.72 8.75
C PRO A 117 -13.00 -12.23 8.52
N GLN A 118 -13.78 -13.00 9.28
CA GLN A 118 -13.80 -14.46 9.24
C GLN A 118 -14.90 -15.01 8.32
N SER A 119 -15.76 -14.14 7.79
CA SER A 119 -16.85 -14.49 6.86
C SER A 119 -17.13 -13.38 5.86
N GLU A 120 -17.87 -13.69 4.79
CA GLU A 120 -18.34 -12.70 3.81
C GLU A 120 -19.26 -11.66 4.45
N ASP A 121 -20.14 -12.08 5.36
CA ASP A 121 -21.04 -11.19 6.09
C ASP A 121 -20.27 -10.18 6.96
N GLU A 122 -19.22 -10.64 7.67
CA GLU A 122 -18.34 -9.75 8.45
C GLU A 122 -17.55 -8.79 7.55
N ALA A 123 -17.05 -9.27 6.40
CA ALA A 123 -16.34 -8.42 5.45
C ALA A 123 -17.27 -7.35 4.87
N LYS A 124 -18.50 -7.73 4.51
CA LYS A 124 -19.53 -6.80 4.04
C LYS A 124 -19.89 -5.79 5.12
N GLU A 125 -20.07 -6.22 6.36
CA GLU A 125 -20.36 -5.32 7.47
C GLU A 125 -19.24 -4.30 7.71
N LEU A 126 -17.98 -4.75 7.67
CA LEU A 126 -16.81 -3.88 7.80
C LEU A 126 -16.76 -2.83 6.67
N LEU A 127 -17.04 -3.23 5.43
CA LEU A 127 -17.10 -2.31 4.30
C LEU A 127 -18.24 -1.32 4.43
N ASP A 128 -19.46 -1.81 4.61
CA ASP A 128 -20.70 -1.00 4.58
C ASP A 128 -20.79 -0.05 5.77
N LYS A 129 -20.32 -0.45 6.96
CA LYS A 129 -20.49 0.33 8.19
C LYS A 129 -19.27 1.16 8.59
N HIS A 130 -18.08 0.82 8.08
CA HIS A 130 -16.84 1.48 8.50
C HIS A 130 -16.08 2.06 7.32
N ILE A 131 -15.58 1.22 6.41
CA ILE A 131 -14.62 1.67 5.39
C ILE A 131 -15.27 2.63 4.39
N VAL A 132 -16.41 2.25 3.79
CA VAL A 132 -17.08 3.08 2.78
C VAL A 132 -17.55 4.42 3.36
N PRO A 133 -18.25 4.46 4.52
CA PRO A 133 -18.62 5.73 5.13
C PRO A 133 -17.43 6.61 5.50
N TYR A 134 -16.34 6.01 6.03
CA TYR A 134 -15.12 6.74 6.37
C TYR A 134 -14.49 7.39 5.15
N CYS A 135 -14.24 6.63 4.08
CA CYS A 135 -13.65 7.15 2.85
C CYS A 135 -14.52 8.24 2.22
N ALA A 136 -15.84 8.05 2.19
CA ALA A 136 -16.78 9.03 1.65
C ALA A 136 -16.78 10.35 2.42
N ASN A 137 -16.65 10.30 3.74
CA ASN A 137 -16.58 11.50 4.58
C ASN A 137 -15.21 12.18 4.45
N ALA A 138 -14.12 11.42 4.55
CA ALA A 138 -12.76 11.96 4.46
C ALA A 138 -12.54 12.74 3.15
N VAL A 139 -12.98 12.19 2.01
CA VAL A 139 -12.86 12.91 0.73
C VAL A 139 -13.73 14.17 0.68
N ARG A 140 -14.93 14.16 1.26
CA ARG A 140 -15.78 15.37 1.30
C ARG A 140 -15.21 16.44 2.23
N GLU A 141 -14.60 16.04 3.34
CA GLU A 141 -13.94 16.93 4.27
C GLU A 141 -12.69 17.58 3.67
N GLU A 142 -11.96 16.84 2.82
CA GLU A 142 -10.76 17.35 2.14
C GLU A 142 -11.08 18.43 1.09
N PHE A 143 -12.23 18.32 0.41
CA PHE A 143 -12.65 19.27 -0.63
C PHE A 143 -13.96 19.99 -0.26
N PRO A 144 -13.97 20.83 0.81
CA PRO A 144 -15.21 21.39 1.36
C PRO A 144 -15.92 22.37 0.42
N ASP A 145 -15.17 23.01 -0.48
CA ASP A 145 -15.69 23.95 -1.47
C ASP A 145 -16.21 23.27 -2.75
N GLN A 146 -16.07 21.94 -2.84
CA GLN A 146 -16.48 21.17 -4.01
C GLN A 146 -17.66 20.27 -3.69
N LYS A 147 -18.55 20.09 -4.67
CA LYS A 147 -19.56 19.03 -4.61
C LYS A 147 -18.94 17.73 -5.09
N ILE A 148 -18.66 16.84 -4.15
CA ILE A 148 -18.14 15.50 -4.41
C ILE A 148 -19.26 14.47 -4.39
N TYR A 149 -19.37 13.68 -5.45
CA TYR A 149 -20.17 12.45 -5.40
C TYR A 149 -19.27 11.29 -4.95
N VAL A 150 -19.86 10.34 -4.24
CA VAL A 150 -19.21 9.10 -3.82
C VAL A 150 -20.26 8.00 -3.91
N ASP A 151 -19.98 6.93 -4.67
CA ASP A 151 -20.91 5.82 -4.85
C ASP A 151 -20.18 4.47 -5.01
N LEU A 152 -20.94 3.39 -4.81
CA LEU A 152 -20.47 2.03 -5.06
C LEU A 152 -20.83 1.62 -6.49
N GLU A 153 -19.81 1.21 -7.24
CA GLU A 153 -19.96 0.78 -8.63
C GLU A 153 -19.39 -0.63 -8.84
N LEU A 154 -19.86 -1.31 -9.89
CA LEU A 154 -19.34 -2.62 -10.29
C LEU A 154 -18.51 -2.48 -11.56
N HIS A 155 -17.18 -2.55 -11.41
CA HIS A 155 -16.25 -2.49 -12.54
C HIS A 155 -16.02 -3.88 -13.15
N GLU A 156 -15.98 -3.98 -14.48
CA GLU A 156 -15.89 -5.27 -15.20
C GLU A 156 -14.64 -6.08 -14.81
N GLU A 157 -13.48 -5.43 -14.72
CA GLU A 157 -12.21 -6.10 -14.43
C GLU A 157 -11.83 -6.16 -12.95
N HIS A 158 -12.37 -5.25 -12.14
CA HIS A 158 -11.91 -5.02 -10.77
C HIS A 158 -12.98 -5.37 -9.72
N GLY A 159 -14.18 -5.74 -10.17
CA GLY A 159 -15.30 -6.03 -9.29
C GLY A 159 -15.84 -4.78 -8.59
N PRO A 160 -16.36 -4.92 -7.36
CA PRO A 160 -16.90 -3.79 -6.61
C PRO A 160 -15.82 -2.74 -6.29
N VAL A 161 -16.12 -1.49 -6.63
CA VAL A 161 -15.26 -0.33 -6.39
C VAL A 161 -16.01 0.76 -5.63
N LEU A 162 -15.27 1.58 -4.88
CA LEU A 162 -15.74 2.87 -4.40
C LEU A 162 -15.29 3.94 -5.41
N GLU A 163 -16.23 4.61 -6.04
CA GLU A 163 -15.97 5.68 -6.99
C GLU A 163 -16.26 7.04 -6.34
N CYS A 164 -15.43 8.04 -6.63
CA CYS A 164 -15.71 9.42 -6.29
C CYS A 164 -15.21 10.38 -7.37
N GLY A 165 -15.78 11.58 -7.41
CA GLY A 165 -15.41 12.58 -8.40
C GLY A 165 -16.05 13.95 -8.20
N PHE A 166 -15.59 14.91 -8.99
CA PHE A 166 -16.06 16.30 -8.94
C PHE A 166 -17.29 16.48 -9.83
N ILE A 167 -18.44 16.83 -9.24
CA ILE A 167 -19.70 17.03 -9.99
C ILE A 167 -19.62 18.24 -10.93
N SER A 168 -18.79 19.24 -10.59
CA SER A 168 -18.61 20.47 -11.38
C SER A 168 -17.92 20.24 -12.73
N VAL A 169 -17.18 19.14 -12.89
CA VAL A 169 -16.46 18.82 -14.13
C VAL A 169 -17.40 17.99 -15.02
N VAL A 170 -17.83 18.60 -16.12
CA VAL A 170 -18.78 18.00 -17.07
C VAL A 170 -18.06 17.35 -18.26
N ASP A 171 -16.91 17.91 -18.66
CA ASP A 171 -16.12 17.45 -19.79
C ASP A 171 -14.74 16.97 -19.30
N GLY A 172 -14.35 15.75 -19.66
CA GLY A 172 -13.06 15.16 -19.29
C GLY A 172 -13.16 14.08 -18.21
N ASN A 173 -12.01 13.61 -17.74
CA ASN A 173 -11.95 12.65 -16.64
C ASN A 173 -12.15 13.39 -15.32
N ASN A 174 -13.18 13.04 -14.58
CA ASN A 174 -13.54 13.68 -13.30
C ASN A 174 -13.72 12.71 -12.14
N THR A 175 -13.47 11.42 -12.37
CA THR A 175 -13.74 10.36 -11.41
C THR A 175 -12.48 9.53 -11.14
N CYS A 176 -12.41 8.95 -9.95
CA CYS A 176 -11.48 7.90 -9.63
C CYS A 176 -12.22 6.79 -8.88
N ALA A 177 -11.81 5.55 -9.12
CA ALA A 177 -12.42 4.38 -8.49
C ALA A 177 -11.35 3.47 -7.91
N LEU A 178 -11.58 2.97 -6.70
CA LEU A 178 -10.68 2.04 -6.01
C LEU A 178 -11.41 0.75 -5.62
N PRO A 179 -10.81 -0.44 -5.83
CA PRO A 179 -11.42 -1.71 -5.45
C PRO A 179 -11.69 -1.79 -3.94
N LEU A 180 -12.89 -2.25 -3.55
CA LEU A 180 -13.23 -2.36 -2.11
C LEU A 180 -12.27 -3.29 -1.35
N GLN A 181 -11.79 -4.34 -2.00
CA GLN A 181 -10.80 -5.26 -1.43
C GLN A 181 -9.45 -4.57 -1.15
N TYR A 182 -9.08 -3.58 -1.96
CA TYR A 182 -7.86 -2.80 -1.75
C TYR A 182 -8.02 -1.92 -0.51
N LEU A 183 -9.15 -1.22 -0.39
CA LEU A 183 -9.47 -0.36 0.76
C LEU A 183 -9.51 -1.18 2.07
N MET A 184 -10.13 -2.36 2.04
CA MET A 184 -10.14 -3.26 3.19
C MET A 184 -8.74 -3.75 3.54
N THR A 185 -7.90 -4.06 2.53
CA THR A 185 -6.53 -4.48 2.80
C THR A 185 -5.73 -3.35 3.45
N LEU A 186 -5.87 -2.10 3.00
CA LEU A 186 -5.25 -0.95 3.66
C LEU A 186 -5.69 -0.84 5.13
N TYR A 187 -6.99 -0.92 5.40
CA TYR A 187 -7.51 -0.91 6.76
C TYR A 187 -6.87 -2.00 7.63
N LEU A 188 -6.79 -3.24 7.13
CA LEU A 188 -6.17 -4.37 7.83
C LEU A 188 -4.64 -4.24 8.01
N LEU A 189 -4.01 -3.29 7.32
CA LEU A 189 -2.60 -2.94 7.46
C LEU A 189 -2.37 -1.71 8.37
N ASN A 190 -3.41 -1.23 9.10
CA ASN A 190 -3.40 0.05 9.83
C ASN A 190 -3.02 1.24 8.93
N ARG A 191 -3.42 1.18 7.65
CA ARG A 191 -3.26 2.26 6.69
C ARG A 191 -4.60 2.95 6.50
N ASP A 192 -4.56 4.26 6.31
CA ASP A 192 -5.77 5.02 5.99
C ASP A 192 -6.32 4.55 4.63
N PRO A 193 -7.55 3.99 4.58
CA PRO A 193 -8.14 3.53 3.32
C PRO A 193 -8.62 4.69 2.42
N ALA A 194 -8.82 5.89 2.94
CA ALA A 194 -9.22 7.07 2.18
C ALA A 194 -8.04 7.76 1.48
N GLU A 195 -6.83 7.64 2.04
CA GLU A 195 -5.63 8.36 1.55
C GLU A 195 -5.38 8.19 0.03
N PRO A 196 -5.40 6.98 -0.57
CA PRO A 196 -5.18 6.87 -2.01
C PRO A 196 -6.28 7.51 -2.84
N MET A 197 -7.51 7.56 -2.30
CA MET A 197 -8.65 8.20 -2.94
C MET A 197 -8.49 9.72 -2.91
N ILE A 198 -8.09 10.27 -1.76
CA ILE A 198 -7.76 11.69 -1.60
C ILE A 198 -6.65 12.10 -2.58
N GLN A 199 -5.57 11.32 -2.65
CA GLN A 199 -4.47 11.58 -3.59
C GLN A 199 -4.92 11.55 -5.05
N ALA A 200 -5.80 10.61 -5.42
CA ALA A 200 -6.36 10.56 -6.77
C ALA A 200 -7.26 11.76 -7.06
N MET A 201 -8.07 12.19 -6.08
CA MET A 201 -8.91 13.37 -6.19
C MET A 201 -8.09 14.66 -6.31
N TYR A 202 -6.95 14.79 -5.60
CA TYR A 202 -6.05 15.92 -5.78
C TYR A 202 -5.49 16.01 -7.21
N ARG A 203 -5.12 14.89 -7.82
CA ARG A 203 -4.69 14.88 -9.23
C ARG A 203 -5.81 15.37 -10.16
N LEU A 204 -7.03 14.87 -9.98
CA LEU A 204 -8.18 15.31 -10.76
C LEU A 204 -8.50 16.80 -10.53
N TYR A 205 -8.33 17.28 -9.30
CA TYR A 205 -8.53 18.68 -8.94
C TYR A 205 -7.57 19.60 -9.69
N GLU A 206 -6.29 19.23 -9.75
CA GLU A 206 -5.24 19.95 -10.47
C GLU A 206 -5.44 19.87 -11.99
N GLU A 207 -5.67 18.66 -12.54
CA GLU A 207 -5.87 18.44 -13.97
C GLU A 207 -7.07 19.23 -14.53
N ASN A 208 -8.11 19.39 -13.72
CA ASN A 208 -9.31 20.15 -14.07
C ASN A 208 -9.25 21.63 -13.63
N ASN A 209 -8.11 22.10 -13.12
CA ASN A 209 -7.88 23.50 -12.69
C ASN A 209 -8.89 24.03 -11.67
N LEU A 210 -9.41 23.18 -10.78
CA LEU A 210 -10.49 23.54 -9.85
C LEU A 210 -10.04 24.47 -8.70
N GLY A 211 -8.72 24.60 -8.49
CA GLY A 211 -8.12 25.52 -7.50
C GLY A 211 -7.57 26.81 -8.09
N ALA A 212 -7.63 26.99 -9.40
CA ALA A 212 -7.26 28.24 -10.04
C ALA A 212 -8.43 29.22 -9.89
N SER A 213 -8.42 30.05 -8.84
CA SER A 213 -9.23 31.27 -8.87
C SER A 213 -8.74 32.12 -10.04
N GLU A 214 -9.62 32.51 -10.96
CA GLU A 214 -9.33 33.57 -11.92
C GLU A 214 -8.74 34.78 -11.15
N ALA A 215 -7.48 35.10 -11.45
CA ALA A 215 -6.82 36.32 -11.01
C ALA A 215 -7.11 37.47 -11.99
#